data_AF-A0A8H4XUQ6-F1
#
_entry.id   AF-A0A8H4XUQ6-F1
#
_cell.length_a   1.000
_cell.length_b   1.000
_cell.length_c   1.000
_cell.angle_alpha   90.00
_cell.angle_beta   90.00
_cell.angle_gamma   90.00
#
_symmetry.space_group_name_H-M   'P 1'
#
loop_
_entity.id
_entity.type
_entity.pdbx_description
1 polymer ?
#
loop_
_entity_poly.entity_id
_entity_poly.type
_entity_poly.pdbx_seq_one_letter_code
_entity_poly.pdbx_strand_id
1 'polypeptide(L)'
;MDVLSRMFHASLRTCQFDKAYSALSRYTNLPLQKSALGLLIKAILSAYGSGTSGLEQLLHFPLWLTPNFSSYVDETLLSLARKQTSFSSSLDGDAWESNYTPDYHRILHAYRIARNDLRGAAELGYQTVQRLRHARDSPIAQRALIRRGKVDEEESKRMVEEDDIESKEIRHELLSLINLLACVDKSEAYILVDLDAVIPA
;
A
#
# COMPACT_ATOMS: atom_id res chain seq x y z
N MET A 1 8.21 -31.31 -15.13
CA MET A 1 7.89 -30.18 -14.22
C MET A 1 9.06 -29.20 -14.05
N ASP A 2 10.31 -29.68 -13.93
CA ASP A 2 11.47 -28.80 -13.66
C ASP A 2 11.90 -27.85 -14.78
N VAL A 3 11.51 -28.13 -16.03
CA VAL A 3 11.81 -27.25 -17.17
C VAL A 3 10.99 -25.96 -17.06
N LEU A 4 9.72 -26.08 -16.67
CA LEU A 4 8.82 -24.93 -16.51
C LEU A 4 9.23 -24.06 -15.32
N SER A 5 9.60 -24.70 -14.20
CA SER A 5 10.19 -24.02 -13.05
C SER A 5 11.48 -23.28 -13.41
N ARG A 6 12.39 -23.91 -14.15
CA ARG A 6 13.63 -23.24 -14.62
C ARG A 6 13.35 -22.08 -15.57
N MET A 7 12.42 -22.24 -16.52
CA MET A 7 12.01 -21.17 -17.42
C MET A 7 11.42 -19.99 -16.65
N PHE A 8 10.59 -20.25 -15.64
CA PHE A 8 10.05 -19.22 -14.75
C PHE A 8 11.16 -18.46 -14.01
N HIS A 9 12.10 -19.16 -13.36
CA HIS A 9 13.18 -18.49 -12.64
C HIS A 9 14.15 -17.74 -13.57
N ALA A 10 14.41 -18.26 -14.77
CA ALA A 10 15.24 -17.57 -15.77
C ALA A 10 14.55 -16.31 -16.33
N SER A 11 13.25 -16.38 -16.60
CA SER A 11 12.46 -15.22 -17.04
C SER A 11 12.30 -14.17 -15.94
N LEU A 12 12.17 -14.58 -14.68
CA LEU A 12 12.15 -13.68 -13.52
C LEU A 12 13.46 -12.88 -13.41
N ARG A 13 14.62 -13.54 -13.57
CA ARG A 13 15.94 -12.90 -13.52
C ARG A 13 16.21 -11.95 -14.68
N THR A 14 15.53 -12.13 -15.81
CA THR A 14 15.69 -11.30 -17.01
C THR A 14 14.58 -10.24 -17.14
N CYS A 15 13.75 -10.05 -16.12
CA CYS A 15 12.61 -9.13 -16.09
C CYS A 15 11.61 -9.33 -17.24
N GLN A 16 11.51 -10.55 -17.80
CA GLN A 16 10.57 -10.89 -18.86
C GLN A 16 9.24 -11.38 -18.27
N PHE A 17 8.49 -10.45 -17.68
CA PHE A 17 7.32 -10.78 -16.86
C PHE A 17 6.18 -11.47 -17.64
N ASP A 18 5.96 -11.14 -18.91
CA ASP A 18 4.93 -11.80 -19.74
C ASP A 18 5.21 -13.29 -19.97
N LYS A 19 6.48 -13.63 -20.19
CA LYS A 19 6.92 -15.03 -20.35
C LYS A 19 6.87 -15.77 -19.02
N ALA A 20 7.21 -15.10 -17.92
CA ALA A 20 7.10 -15.65 -16.58
C ALA A 20 5.63 -15.96 -16.24
N TYR A 21 4.70 -15.05 -16.54
CA TYR A 21 3.26 -15.26 -16.37
C TYR A 21 2.74 -16.41 -17.25
N SER A 22 3.17 -16.48 -18.51
CA SER A 22 2.81 -17.57 -19.43
C SER A 22 3.32 -18.94 -18.97
N ALA A 23 4.47 -18.99 -18.30
CA ALA A 23 4.96 -20.22 -17.67
C ALA A 23 4.16 -20.57 -16.41
N LEU A 24 3.82 -19.57 -15.60
CA LEU A 24 3.05 -19.72 -14.36
C LEU A 24 1.62 -20.24 -14.60
N SER A 25 0.95 -19.76 -15.66
CA SER A 25 -0.41 -20.18 -16.01
C SER A 25 -0.49 -21.66 -16.43
N ARG A 26 0.64 -22.25 -16.85
CA ARG A 26 0.75 -23.66 -17.22
C ARG A 26 1.06 -24.59 -16.04
N TYR A 27 1.24 -24.06 -14.82
CA TYR A 27 1.46 -24.88 -13.64
C TYR A 27 0.16 -25.60 -13.24
N THR A 28 0.26 -26.91 -13.07
CA THR A 28 -0.84 -27.76 -12.61
C THR A 28 -0.97 -27.80 -11.08
N ASN A 29 0.13 -27.55 -10.37
CA ASN A 29 0.18 -27.59 -8.91
C ASN A 29 -0.17 -26.23 -8.31
N LEU A 30 -1.35 -26.12 -7.68
CA LEU A 30 -1.81 -24.90 -6.99
C LEU A 30 -0.83 -24.31 -5.96
N PRO A 31 -0.21 -25.09 -5.04
CA PRO A 31 0.68 -24.49 -4.05
C PRO A 31 1.96 -23.91 -4.67
N LEU A 32 2.48 -24.57 -5.70
CA LEU A 32 3.62 -24.09 -6.46
C LEU A 32 3.26 -22.83 -7.24
N GLN A 33 2.06 -22.80 -7.83
CA GLN A 33 1.54 -21.66 -8.54
C GLN A 33 1.36 -20.44 -7.63
N LYS A 34 0.81 -20.61 -6.42
CA LYS A 34 0.69 -19.53 -5.42
C LYS A 34 2.06 -18.97 -5.02
N SER A 35 3.03 -19.85 -4.74
CA SER A 35 4.40 -19.44 -4.39
C SER A 35 5.10 -18.69 -5.53
N ALA A 36 5.01 -19.23 -6.75
CA ALA A 36 5.59 -18.60 -7.92
C ALA A 36 4.91 -17.27 -8.29
N LEU A 37 3.59 -17.15 -8.13
CA LEU A 37 2.88 -15.88 -8.27
C LEU A 37 3.38 -14.84 -7.26
N GLY A 38 3.57 -15.24 -6.00
CA GLY A 38 4.13 -14.35 -4.99
C GLY A 38 5.55 -13.89 -5.32
N LEU A 39 6.39 -14.75 -5.91
CA LEU A 39 7.71 -14.38 -6.41
C LEU A 39 7.63 -13.42 -7.59
N LEU A 40 6.69 -13.63 -8.52
CA LEU A 40 6.46 -12.76 -9.66
C LEU A 40 6.06 -11.35 -9.22
N ILE A 41 5.09 -11.24 -8.29
CA ILE A 41 4.64 -9.95 -7.74
C ILE A 41 5.81 -9.22 -7.09
N LYS A 42 6.57 -9.90 -6.23
CA LYS A 42 7.75 -9.30 -5.59
C LYS A 42 8.79 -8.83 -6.60
N ALA A 43 9.06 -9.60 -7.65
CA ALA A 43 10.02 -9.24 -8.68
C ALA A 43 9.55 -8.05 -9.52
N ILE A 44 8.26 -7.98 -9.87
CA ILE A 44 7.66 -6.84 -10.57
C ILE A 44 7.79 -5.59 -9.69
N LEU A 45 7.30 -5.64 -8.45
CA LEU A 45 7.34 -4.49 -7.54
C LEU A 45 8.78 -4.03 -7.24
N SER A 46 9.73 -4.96 -7.12
CA SER A 46 11.15 -4.64 -6.96
C SER A 46 11.79 -4.05 -8.22
N ALA A 47 11.32 -4.40 -9.41
CA ALA A 47 11.89 -3.92 -10.67
C ALA A 47 11.37 -2.52 -11.06
N TYR A 48 10.09 -2.23 -10.77
CA TYR A 48 9.45 -0.96 -11.11
C TYR A 48 9.51 0.09 -9.98
N GLY A 49 9.97 -0.27 -8.78
CA GLY A 49 10.28 0.67 -7.70
C GLY A 49 9.07 1.24 -6.95
N SER A 50 9.30 2.34 -6.22
CA SER A 50 8.29 3.05 -5.42
C SER A 50 7.39 3.89 -6.32
N GLY A 51 6.36 3.27 -6.89
CA GLY A 51 5.40 3.94 -7.76
C GLY A 51 4.23 3.05 -8.17
N THR A 52 3.27 3.63 -8.89
CA THR A 52 2.11 2.91 -9.43
C THR A 52 2.43 2.14 -10.71
N SER A 53 3.57 2.37 -11.36
CA SER A 53 3.94 1.68 -12.61
C SER A 53 4.03 0.16 -12.46
N GLY A 54 4.49 -0.34 -11.30
CA GLY A 54 4.50 -1.77 -11.02
C GLY A 54 3.09 -2.36 -10.89
N LEU A 55 2.13 -1.56 -10.39
CA LEU A 55 0.72 -1.93 -10.32
C LEU A 55 0.08 -1.94 -11.70
N GLU A 56 0.37 -0.96 -12.56
CA GLU A 56 -0.14 -0.91 -13.93
C GLU A 56 0.27 -2.18 -14.72
N GLN A 57 1.53 -2.60 -14.58
CA GLN A 57 1.99 -3.85 -15.16
C GLN A 57 1.25 -5.06 -14.59
N LEU A 58 0.95 -5.05 -13.28
CA LEU A 58 0.20 -6.12 -12.63
C LEU A 58 -1.25 -6.20 -13.12
N LEU A 59 -1.88 -5.05 -13.36
CA LEU A 59 -3.24 -4.93 -13.90
C LEU A 59 -3.33 -5.31 -15.38
N HIS A 60 -2.24 -5.14 -16.14
CA HIS A 60 -2.17 -5.54 -17.55
C HIS A 60 -2.27 -7.07 -17.73
N PHE A 61 -1.86 -7.86 -16.73
CA PHE A 61 -2.01 -9.31 -16.82
C PHE A 61 -3.48 -9.73 -16.74
N PRO A 62 -3.92 -10.72 -17.54
CA PRO A 62 -5.29 -11.22 -17.52
C PRO A 62 -5.54 -12.10 -16.28
N LEU A 63 -5.56 -11.47 -15.09
CA LEU A 63 -5.76 -12.12 -13.79
C LEU A 63 -7.17 -12.72 -13.62
N TRP A 64 -8.08 -12.42 -14.55
CA TRP A 64 -9.45 -12.93 -14.63
C TRP A 64 -9.54 -14.28 -15.37
N LEU A 65 -8.51 -14.67 -16.11
CA LEU A 65 -8.51 -15.91 -16.90
C LEU A 65 -8.38 -17.16 -16.02
N THR A 66 -7.79 -17.03 -14.84
CA THR A 66 -7.68 -18.09 -13.84
C THR A 66 -8.46 -17.71 -12.58
N PRO A 67 -9.44 -18.54 -12.15
CA PRO A 67 -10.13 -18.28 -10.90
C PRO A 67 -9.11 -18.27 -9.75
N ASN A 68 -9.31 -17.40 -8.77
CA ASN A 68 -8.52 -17.24 -7.55
C ASN A 68 -7.18 -16.50 -7.66
N PHE A 69 -6.62 -16.26 -8.85
CA PHE A 69 -5.39 -15.44 -8.98
C PHE A 69 -5.59 -14.05 -8.40
N SER A 70 -6.77 -13.50 -8.65
CA SER A 70 -7.23 -12.26 -8.10
C SER A 70 -7.07 -12.19 -6.57
N SER A 71 -7.63 -13.17 -5.85
CA SER A 71 -7.56 -13.26 -4.39
C SER A 71 -6.14 -13.50 -3.90
N TYR A 72 -5.35 -14.34 -4.59
CA TYR A 72 -3.98 -14.65 -4.18
C TYR A 72 -3.05 -13.45 -4.30
N VAL A 73 -3.24 -12.58 -5.30
CA VAL A 73 -2.49 -11.34 -5.42
C VAL A 73 -2.83 -10.41 -4.24
N ASP A 74 -4.12 -10.24 -3.90
CA ASP A 74 -4.53 -9.42 -2.76
C ASP A 74 -3.96 -9.96 -1.44
N GLU A 75 -4.09 -11.27 -1.18
CA GLU A 75 -3.48 -11.91 -0.01
C GLU A 75 -1.97 -11.70 0.06
N THR A 76 -1.29 -11.79 -1.09
CA THR A 76 0.16 -11.57 -1.16
C THR A 76 0.48 -10.12 -0.83
N LEU A 77 -0.18 -9.15 -1.46
CA LEU A 77 0.00 -7.72 -1.20
C LEU A 77 -0.31 -7.36 0.25
N LEU A 78 -1.39 -7.89 0.82
CA LEU A 78 -1.75 -7.74 2.23
C LEU A 78 -0.65 -8.31 3.15
N SER A 79 -0.11 -9.49 2.82
CA SER A 79 0.99 -10.10 3.58
C SER A 79 2.28 -9.29 3.50
N LEU A 80 2.53 -8.58 2.39
CA LEU A 80 3.68 -7.71 2.20
C LEU A 80 3.49 -6.39 2.96
N ALA A 81 2.30 -5.78 2.86
CA ALA A 81 1.93 -4.59 3.60
C ALA A 81 2.03 -4.80 5.11
N ARG A 82 1.52 -5.92 5.64
CA ARG A 82 1.66 -6.26 7.08
C ARG A 82 3.11 -6.42 7.54
N LYS A 83 4.01 -6.81 6.63
CA LYS A 83 5.45 -6.94 6.93
C LYS A 83 6.19 -5.60 6.84
N GLN A 84 5.62 -4.62 6.16
CA GLN A 84 6.19 -3.29 6.06
C GLN A 84 5.86 -2.51 7.32
N THR A 85 6.84 -2.35 8.19
CA THR A 85 6.72 -1.55 9.42
C THR A 85 7.04 -0.07 9.19
N SER A 86 7.72 0.25 8.09
CA SER A 86 8.09 1.61 7.70
C SER A 86 6.97 2.25 6.89
N PHE A 87 6.42 3.34 7.41
CA PHE A 87 5.43 4.16 6.72
C PHE A 87 6.14 5.26 5.91
N SER A 88 5.84 5.36 4.62
CA SER A 88 6.26 6.49 3.79
C SER A 88 5.09 7.47 3.72
N SER A 89 5.33 8.74 4.08
CA SER A 89 4.30 9.78 4.03
C SER A 89 3.76 9.94 2.62
N SER A 90 2.46 10.25 2.52
CA SER A 90 1.81 10.41 1.24
C SER A 90 2.24 11.66 0.46
N LEU A 91 2.74 12.69 1.15
CA LEU A 91 3.12 13.97 0.57
C LEU A 91 4.61 14.07 0.20
N ASP A 92 5.39 13.02 0.48
CA ASP A 92 6.78 12.91 0.01
C ASP A 92 6.80 12.49 -1.47
N GLY A 93 6.10 13.27 -2.30
CA GLY A 93 6.27 13.25 -3.74
C GLY A 93 7.65 13.81 -4.06
N ASP A 94 8.49 13.00 -4.70
CA ASP A 94 9.79 13.39 -5.25
C ASP A 94 10.99 13.43 -4.30
N ALA A 95 10.96 12.72 -3.17
CA ALA A 95 12.20 12.33 -2.49
C ALA A 95 12.89 11.18 -3.27
N TRP A 96 13.59 11.54 -4.35
CA TRP A 96 14.43 10.70 -5.23
C TRP A 96 15.47 9.79 -4.53
N GLU A 97 15.55 9.84 -3.19
CA GLU A 97 16.48 9.06 -2.35
C GLU A 97 15.77 8.16 -1.33
N SER A 98 14.43 8.12 -1.28
CA SER A 98 13.75 7.20 -0.36
C SER A 98 13.82 5.79 -0.96
N ASN A 99 14.82 5.04 -0.46
CA ASN A 99 15.04 3.60 -0.57
C ASN A 99 14.08 2.87 -1.53
N TYR A 100 14.65 2.16 -2.53
CA TYR A 100 14.00 1.28 -3.53
C TYR A 100 12.99 0.22 -3.01
N THR A 101 12.58 0.29 -1.74
CA THR A 101 11.45 -0.42 -1.18
C THR A 101 10.13 0.17 -1.67
N PRO A 102 9.33 -0.58 -2.45
CA PRO A 102 8.01 -0.13 -2.86
C PRO A 102 7.08 -0.03 -1.65
N ASP A 103 6.25 1.02 -1.59
CA ASP A 103 5.23 1.16 -0.54
C ASP A 103 4.03 0.24 -0.81
N TYR A 104 4.03 -0.92 -0.13
CA TYR A 104 3.01 -1.94 -0.29
C TYR A 104 1.64 -1.49 0.21
N HIS A 105 1.54 -0.56 1.18
CA HIS A 105 0.25 -0.07 1.65
C HIS A 105 -0.46 0.74 0.57
N ARG A 106 0.27 1.64 -0.09
CA ARG A 106 -0.24 2.44 -1.22
C ARG A 106 -0.59 1.58 -2.42
N ILE A 107 0.27 0.63 -2.76
CA ILE A 107 0.02 -0.31 -3.86
C ILE A 107 -1.23 -1.15 -3.58
N LEU A 108 -1.40 -1.67 -2.37
CA LEU A 108 -2.58 -2.45 -2.00
C LEU A 108 -3.86 -1.60 -2.06
N HIS A 109 -3.83 -0.36 -1.58
CA HIS A 109 -4.95 0.56 -1.67
C HIS A 109 -5.34 0.84 -3.13
N ALA A 110 -4.38 1.19 -3.98
CA ALA A 110 -4.60 1.42 -5.41
C ALA A 110 -5.11 0.16 -6.13
N TYR A 111 -4.60 -1.01 -5.76
CA TYR A 111 -5.04 -2.29 -6.31
C TYR A 111 -6.51 -2.60 -6.05
N ARG A 112 -6.96 -2.39 -4.81
CA ARG A 112 -8.35 -2.62 -4.41
C ARG A 112 -9.30 -1.65 -5.10
N ILE A 113 -8.91 -0.39 -5.24
CA ILE A 113 -9.65 0.60 -6.04
C ILE A 113 -9.77 0.15 -7.50
N ALA A 114 -8.67 -0.23 -8.14
CA ALA A 114 -8.67 -0.68 -9.53
C ALA A 114 -9.56 -1.91 -9.77
N ARG A 115 -9.78 -2.71 -8.72
CA ARG A 115 -10.65 -3.89 -8.73
C ARG A 115 -12.09 -3.65 -8.31
N ASN A 116 -12.45 -2.40 -8.02
CA ASN A 116 -13.76 -2.03 -7.51
C ASN A 116 -14.10 -2.66 -6.14
N ASP A 117 -13.10 -3.09 -5.37
CA ASP A 117 -13.28 -3.45 -3.96
C ASP A 117 -13.10 -2.19 -3.11
N LEU A 118 -14.11 -1.32 -3.17
CA LEU A 118 -14.11 -0.04 -2.48
C LEU A 118 -14.21 -0.24 -0.96
N ARG A 119 -14.91 -1.27 -0.49
CA ARG A 119 -15.00 -1.55 0.96
C ARG A 119 -13.64 -1.90 1.56
N GLY A 120 -12.90 -2.81 0.93
CA GLY A 120 -11.57 -3.20 1.39
C GLY A 120 -10.53 -2.08 1.27
N ALA A 121 -10.72 -1.15 0.32
CA ALA A 121 -9.89 0.05 0.20
C ALA A 121 -10.19 1.07 1.31
N ALA A 122 -11.48 1.29 1.64
CA ALA A 122 -11.90 2.20 2.71
C ALA A 122 -11.32 1.80 4.08
N GLU A 123 -11.31 0.51 4.39
CA GLU A 123 -10.74 -0.02 5.63
C GLU A 123 -9.24 0.33 5.75
N LEU A 124 -8.48 0.10 4.68
CA LEU A 124 -7.05 0.42 4.65
C LEU A 124 -6.81 1.93 4.76
N GLY A 125 -7.61 2.75 4.07
CA GLY A 125 -7.55 4.21 4.17
C GLY A 125 -7.79 4.70 5.59
N TYR A 126 -8.81 4.15 6.26
CA TYR A 126 -9.10 4.46 7.66
C TYR A 126 -7.95 4.05 8.60
N GLN A 127 -7.39 2.85 8.43
CA GLN A 127 -6.22 2.40 9.21
C GLN A 127 -5.00 3.31 9.01
N THR A 128 -4.81 3.85 7.81
CA THR A 128 -3.74 4.81 7.50
C THR A 128 -3.99 6.14 8.22
N VAL A 129 -5.19 6.70 8.14
CA VAL A 129 -5.57 7.92 8.86
C VAL A 129 -5.41 7.75 10.38
N GLN A 130 -5.84 6.61 10.93
CA GLN A 130 -5.71 6.34 12.36
C GLN A 130 -4.24 6.26 12.78
N ARG A 131 -3.38 5.63 11.98
CA ARG A 131 -1.93 5.62 12.21
C ARG A 131 -1.30 7.01 12.15
N LEU A 132 -1.67 7.83 11.17
CA LEU A 132 -1.21 9.21 11.07
C LEU A 132 -1.65 10.06 12.27
N ARG A 133 -2.90 9.89 12.74
CA ARG A 133 -3.38 10.56 13.95
C ARG A 133 -2.58 10.14 15.19
N HIS A 134 -2.31 8.84 15.35
CA HIS A 134 -1.50 8.34 16.46
C HIS A 134 -0.04 8.80 16.38
N ALA A 135 0.53 8.93 15.18
CA ALA A 135 1.88 9.46 14.99
C ALA A 135 1.96 10.93 15.44
N ARG A 136 0.98 11.76 15.06
CA ARG A 136 0.86 13.15 15.47
C ARG A 136 0.66 13.31 16.98
N ASP A 137 -0.28 12.55 17.53
CA ASP A 137 -0.67 12.62 18.94
C ASP A 137 0.37 11.91 19.85
N SER A 138 1.38 11.24 19.27
CA SER A 138 2.48 10.61 20.00
C SER A 138 3.31 11.67 20.75
N PRO A 139 3.61 11.46 22.05
CA PRO A 139 4.32 12.44 22.87
C PRO A 139 5.74 12.74 22.38
N ILE A 140 6.31 11.88 21.52
CA ILE A 140 7.62 12.08 20.90
C ILE A 140 7.55 13.13 19.79
N ALA A 141 6.49 13.11 18.96
CA ALA A 141 6.25 14.11 17.91
C ALA A 141 5.89 15.46 18.55
N GLN A 142 5.02 15.46 19.57
CA GLN A 142 4.71 16.64 20.36
C GLN A 142 5.96 17.26 21.01
N ARG A 143 6.90 16.45 21.54
CA ARG A 143 8.17 16.93 22.08
C ARG A 143 9.12 17.48 21.01
N ALA A 144 9.12 16.94 19.80
CA ALA A 144 9.89 17.47 18.68
C ALA A 144 9.36 18.84 18.22
N LEU A 145 8.02 19.00 18.18
CA LEU A 145 7.36 20.28 17.89
C LEU A 145 7.65 21.33 18.98
N ILE A 146 7.58 20.96 20.27
CA ILE A 146 7.92 21.86 21.38
C ILE A 146 9.40 22.29 21.36
N ARG A 147 10.32 21.42 20.91
CA ARG A 147 11.73 21.79 20.72
C ARG A 147 11.94 22.78 19.57
N ARG A 148 11.11 22.70 18.53
CA ARG A 148 11.18 23.56 17.33
C ARG A 148 10.54 24.93 17.56
N GLY A 149 9.57 25.04 18.47
CA GLY A 149 8.89 26.30 18.83
C GLY A 149 9.66 27.26 19.76
N LYS A 150 10.97 27.06 19.98
CA LYS A 150 11.80 27.96 20.81
C LYS A 150 12.57 29.03 20.03
N VAL A 151 12.27 29.21 18.74
CA VAL A 151 12.84 30.28 17.92
C VAL A 151 11.72 31.27 17.56
N ASP A 152 11.77 32.42 18.21
CA ASP A 152 11.05 33.69 17.99
C ASP A 152 9.52 33.75 18.20
N GLU A 153 9.15 34.40 19.32
CA GLU A 153 7.80 34.51 19.88
C GLU A 153 6.85 35.49 19.15
N GLU A 154 7.31 36.30 18.19
CA GLU A 154 6.44 37.31 17.53
C GLU A 154 5.99 36.96 16.10
N GLU A 155 6.71 36.11 15.36
CA GLU A 155 6.27 35.65 14.02
C GLU A 155 5.44 34.35 14.11
N SER A 156 5.60 33.60 15.20
CA SER A 156 4.88 32.37 15.49
C SER A 156 3.35 32.55 15.52
N LYS A 157 2.81 33.69 15.98
CA LYS A 157 1.36 33.82 16.20
C LYS A 157 0.50 33.91 14.92
N ARG A 158 1.09 34.16 13.75
CA ARG A 158 0.38 34.08 12.45
C ARG A 158 0.66 32.79 11.66
N MET A 159 1.66 32.02 12.07
CA MET A 159 2.07 30.78 11.41
C MET A 159 1.68 29.52 12.21
N VAL A 160 0.97 29.68 13.35
CA VAL A 160 0.84 28.64 14.37
C VAL A 160 -0.23 27.55 14.14
N GLU A 161 -1.24 27.68 13.26
CA GLU A 161 -2.40 26.75 13.40
C GLU A 161 -2.95 25.99 12.18
N GLU A 162 -2.55 26.25 10.93
CA GLU A 162 -3.26 25.62 9.78
C GLU A 162 -2.42 24.83 8.77
N ASP A 163 -1.09 24.85 8.89
CA ASP A 163 -0.19 24.46 7.80
C ASP A 163 0.87 23.41 8.17
N ASP A 164 0.63 22.64 9.23
CA ASP A 164 1.46 21.47 9.52
C ASP A 164 1.32 20.42 8.40
N ILE A 165 2.45 19.93 7.88
CA ILE A 165 2.51 18.99 6.73
C ILE A 165 1.72 17.73 7.08
N GLU A 166 1.84 17.25 8.32
CA GLU A 166 1.10 16.11 8.86
C GLU A 166 -0.42 16.36 8.88
N SER A 167 -0.84 17.59 9.18
CA SER A 167 -2.26 17.98 9.13
C SER A 167 -2.78 18.10 7.69
N LYS A 168 -1.94 18.44 6.72
CA LYS A 168 -2.30 18.38 5.28
C LYS A 168 -2.44 16.92 4.81
N GLU A 169 -1.55 16.04 5.23
CA GLU A 169 -1.62 14.60 4.94
C GLU A 169 -2.91 13.98 5.46
N ILE A 170 -3.21 14.18 6.74
CA ILE A 170 -4.42 13.64 7.38
C ILE A 170 -5.67 14.17 6.66
N ARG A 171 -5.70 15.46 6.30
CA ARG A 171 -6.83 16.05 5.56
C ARG A 171 -6.98 15.43 4.17
N HIS A 172 -5.88 15.24 3.44
CA HIS A 172 -5.90 14.64 2.10
C HIS A 172 -6.40 13.19 2.15
N GLU A 173 -5.88 12.39 3.08
CA GLU A 173 -6.30 10.99 3.27
C GLU A 173 -7.76 10.89 3.71
N LEU A 174 -8.22 11.80 4.60
CA LEU A 174 -9.64 11.88 4.98
C LEU A 174 -10.54 12.22 3.79
N LEU A 175 -10.13 13.16 2.94
CA LEU A 175 -10.91 13.53 1.76
C LEU A 175 -10.99 12.36 0.76
N SER A 176 -9.88 11.65 0.56
CA SER A 176 -9.83 10.42 -0.24
C SER A 176 -10.79 9.36 0.31
N LEU A 177 -10.77 9.12 1.63
CA LEU A 177 -11.68 8.19 2.29
C LEU A 177 -13.15 8.57 2.14
N ILE A 178 -13.49 9.86 2.29
CA ILE A 178 -14.85 10.37 2.09
C ILE A 178 -15.30 10.15 0.65
N ASN A 179 -14.46 10.49 -0.33
CA ASN A 179 -14.77 10.28 -1.74
C ASN A 179 -15.00 8.79 -2.03
N LEU A 180 -14.19 7.92 -1.44
CA LEU A 180 -14.28 6.48 -1.64
C LEU A 180 -15.53 5.89 -0.98
N LEU A 181 -15.90 6.32 0.23
CA LEU A 181 -17.15 5.94 0.89
C LEU A 181 -18.39 6.51 0.18
N ALA A 182 -18.29 7.68 -0.45
CA ALA A 182 -19.39 8.25 -1.24
C ALA A 182 -19.70 7.43 -2.50
N CYS A 183 -18.72 6.68 -3.01
CA CYS A 183 -18.90 5.74 -4.12
C CYS A 183 -19.50 4.38 -3.68
N VAL A 184 -19.64 4.11 -2.38
CA VAL A 184 -20.21 2.86 -1.84
C VAL A 184 -21.67 3.07 -1.50
N ASP A 185 -22.50 2.05 -1.76
CA ASP A 185 -23.91 2.08 -1.36
C ASP A 185 -24.07 2.21 0.16
N LYS A 186 -25.06 2.98 0.59
CA LYS A 186 -25.28 3.30 2.03
C LYS A 186 -25.47 2.07 2.91
N SER A 187 -25.91 0.95 2.33
CA SER A 187 -26.06 -0.35 3.02
C SER A 187 -24.74 -1.06 3.30
N GLU A 188 -23.68 -0.72 2.55
CA GLU A 188 -22.38 -1.41 2.60
C GLU A 188 -21.24 -0.50 3.12
N ALA A 189 -21.54 0.77 3.39
CA ALA A 189 -20.60 1.76 3.88
C ALA A 189 -20.32 1.64 5.41
N TYR A 190 -19.93 0.46 5.87
CA TYR A 190 -19.47 0.24 7.23
C TYR A 190 -18.03 -0.30 7.26
N ILE A 191 -17.23 0.23 8.18
CA ILE A 191 -15.84 -0.18 8.40
C ILE A 191 -15.80 -0.95 9.71
N LEU A 192 -15.23 -2.15 9.68
CA LEU A 192 -14.97 -2.94 10.88
C LEU A 192 -13.64 -2.47 11.47
N VAL A 193 -13.68 -2.01 12.71
CA VAL A 193 -12.49 -1.57 13.45
C VAL A 193 -12.36 -2.48 14.66
N ASP A 194 -11.30 -3.29 14.68
CA ASP A 194 -10.97 -4.10 15.84
C ASP A 194 -10.47 -3.16 16.96
N LEU A 195 -11.32 -2.92 17.96
CA LEU A 195 -11.03 -2.06 19.12
C LEU A 195 -9.96 -2.63 20.06
N ASP A 196 -9.60 -3.90 19.89
CA ASP A 196 -8.70 -4.64 20.80
C ASP A 196 -7.21 -4.32 20.61
N ALA A 197 -6.83 -3.56 19.57
CA ALA A 197 -5.43 -3.19 19.33
C ALA A 197 -4.96 -1.94 20.12
N VAL A 198 -5.84 -1.32 20.93
CA VAL A 198 -5.58 -0.01 21.57
C VAL A 198 -5.19 -0.13 23.06
N ILE A 199 -5.05 -1.33 23.62
CA ILE A 199 -4.65 -1.47 25.03
C ILE A 199 -3.41 -2.36 25.19
N PRO A 200 -2.19 -1.81 25.09
CA PRO A 200 -1.12 -2.23 25.97
C PRO A 200 -1.29 -1.53 27.32
N ALA A 201 -1.58 -2.33 28.35
CA ALA A 201 -1.50 -1.90 29.75
C ALA A 201 -0.05 -1.58 30.15
#